data_AF-A0A2D0H9V8-F1
#
_entry.id   AF-A0A2D0H9V8-F1
#
_cell.length_a   1.000
_cell.length_b   1.000
_cell.length_c   1.000
_cell.angle_alpha   90.00
_cell.angle_beta   90.00
_cell.angle_gamma   90.00
#
_symmetry.space_group_name_H-M   'P 1'
#
loop_
_entity.id
_entity.type
_entity.pdbx_description
1 polymer ?
#
loop_
_entity_poly.entity_id
_entity_poly.type
_entity_poly.pdbx_seq_one_letter_code
_entity_poly.pdbx_strand_id
1 'polypeptide(L)' 'MITSVRYWVIHSITIPALFIAGWLFVSTGLAYDAFGTPRPNEYFTPARQEVPIVKNRFEAKKQVEEFIGK' A
#
# COMPACT_ATOMS: atom_id res chain seq x y z
N MET A 1 3.83 23.72 -25.24
CA MET A 1 3.83 23.23 -23.85
C MET A 1 2.95 22.00 -23.70
N ILE A 2 1.69 21.96 -24.15
CA ILE A 2 0.93 20.70 -24.30
C ILE A 2 0.53 20.37 -25.75
N THR A 3 0.36 21.38 -26.61
CA THR A 3 -0.04 21.20 -28.02
C THR A 3 1.11 20.78 -28.96
N SER A 4 2.34 20.65 -28.46
CA SER A 4 3.50 20.31 -29.29
C SER A 4 3.55 18.82 -29.60
N VAL A 5 3.88 18.45 -30.84
CA VAL A 5 4.10 17.04 -31.24
C VAL A 5 5.18 16.39 -30.37
N ARG A 6 6.31 17.08 -30.13
CA ARG A 6 7.40 16.56 -29.28
C ARG A 6 6.92 16.24 -27.86
N TYR A 7 6.01 17.05 -27.32
CA TYR A 7 5.43 16.79 -26.00
C TYR A 7 4.67 15.46 -26.01
N TRP A 8 3.77 15.27 -26.97
CA TRP A 8 2.96 14.05 -27.06
C TRP A 8 3.78 12.81 -27.41
N VAL A 9 4.81 12.91 -28.25
CA VAL A 9 5.72 11.78 -28.54
C VAL A 9 6.37 11.24 -27.28
N ILE A 10 6.77 12.12 -26.36
CA ILE A 10 7.37 11.71 -25.07
C ILE A 10 6.28 11.18 -24.14
N HIS A 11 5.20 11.95 -23.97
CA HIS A 11 4.18 11.68 -22.95
C HIS A 11 3.25 10.52 -23.31
N SER A 12 3.12 10.16 -24.58
CA SER A 12 2.39 8.95 -24.99
C SER A 12 3.07 7.66 -24.53
N ILE A 13 4.34 7.71 -24.12
CA ILE A 13 5.07 6.57 -23.57
C ILE A 13 5.18 6.69 -22.05
N THR A 14 5.60 7.86 -21.55
CA THR A 14 5.87 8.02 -20.11
C THR A 14 4.60 8.00 -19.26
N ILE A 15 3.46 8.54 -19.76
CA ILE A 15 2.19 8.51 -19.02
C ILE A 15 1.65 7.09 -18.88
N PRO A 16 1.48 6.29 -19.97
CA PRO A 16 1.04 4.90 -19.82
C PRO A 16 1.99 4.05 -18.99
N ALA A 17 3.30 4.27 -19.12
CA ALA A 17 4.28 3.55 -18.31
C ALA A 17 4.11 3.81 -16.80
N LEU A 18 3.98 5.08 -16.40
CA LEU A 18 3.72 5.44 -15.00
C LEU A 18 2.36 4.91 -14.51
N PHE A 19 1.34 4.94 -15.36
CA PHE A 19 0.03 4.40 -15.03
C PHE A 19 0.09 2.89 -14.77
N ILE A 20 0.74 2.13 -15.66
CA ILE A 20 0.91 0.67 -15.49
C ILE A 20 1.76 0.35 -14.26
N ALA A 21 2.81 1.13 -14.00
CA ALA A 21 3.63 0.95 -12.79
C ALA A 21 2.78 1.13 -11.52
N GLY A 22 1.96 2.18 -11.45
CA GLY A 22 1.03 2.41 -10.33
C GLY A 22 -0.02 1.31 -10.22
N TRP A 23 -0.57 0.85 -11.34
CA TRP A 23 -1.50 -0.28 -11.37
C TRP A 23 -0.86 -1.55 -10.80
N LEU A 24 0.32 -1.93 -11.29
CA LEU A 24 1.05 -3.11 -10.85
C LEU A 24 1.44 -3.03 -9.37
N PHE A 25 1.79 -1.84 -8.87
CA PHE A 25 2.10 -1.61 -7.46
C PHE A 25 0.93 -2.01 -6.53
N VAL A 26 -0.31 -1.76 -6.96
CA VAL A 26 -1.51 -2.19 -6.22
C VAL A 26 -1.89 -3.62 -6.54
N SER A 27 -1.93 -4.01 -7.82
CA SER A 27 -2.47 -5.31 -8.26
C SER A 27 -1.62 -6.50 -7.83
N THR A 28 -0.31 -6.30 -7.61
CA THR A 28 0.59 -7.35 -7.09
C THR A 28 0.47 -7.54 -5.58
N GLY A 29 -0.20 -6.62 -4.88
CA GLY A 29 -0.27 -6.59 -3.42
C GLY A 29 0.92 -5.90 -2.74
N LEU A 30 1.92 -5.44 -3.50
CA LEU A 30 3.11 -4.78 -2.97
C LEU A 30 2.79 -3.54 -2.10
N ALA A 31 1.71 -2.82 -2.41
CA ALA A 31 1.25 -1.71 -1.59
C ALA A 31 0.91 -2.13 -0.14
N TYR A 32 0.28 -3.30 0.05
CA TYR A 32 -0.04 -3.82 1.39
C TYR A 32 1.24 -4.16 2.16
N ASP A 33 2.19 -4.80 1.48
CA ASP A 33 3.44 -5.24 2.09
C ASP A 33 4.37 -4.06 2.44
N ALA A 34 4.44 -3.04 1.57
CA ALA A 34 5.28 -1.87 1.75
C ALA A 34 4.81 -0.96 2.89
N PHE A 35 3.48 -0.80 3.04
CA PHE A 35 2.89 0.12 4.01
C PHE A 35 2.28 -0.57 5.24
N GLY A 36 2.22 -1.91 5.27
CA GLY A 36 1.60 -2.65 6.36
C GLY A 36 0.10 -2.40 6.50
N THR A 37 -0.58 -2.03 5.40
CA THR A 37 -2.04 -1.86 5.41
C THR A 37 -2.69 -3.24 5.44
N PRO A 38 -3.65 -3.50 6.34
CA PRO A 38 -4.36 -4.78 6.34
C PRO A 38 -5.18 -4.97 5.06
N ARG A 39 -5.16 -6.18 4.49
CA ARG A 39 -6.13 -6.58 3.45
C ARG A 39 -7.54 -6.67 4.04
N PRO A 40 -8.61 -6.68 3.22
CA PRO A 40 -9.98 -6.77 3.72
C PRO A 40 -10.25 -7.92 4.69
N ASN A 41 -9.53 -9.03 4.56
CA ASN A 41 -9.64 -10.21 5.41
C ASN A 41 -8.64 -10.25 6.59
N GLU A 42 -7.85 -9.21 6.81
CA GLU A 42 -6.75 -9.18 7.80
C GLU A 42 -6.99 -8.19 8.96
N TYR A 43 -8.11 -7.47 8.95
CA TYR A 43 -8.44 -6.52 10.03
C TYR A 43 -8.64 -7.20 11.40
N PHE A 44 -9.20 -8.42 11.38
CA PHE A 44 -9.51 -9.22 12.57
C PHE A 44 -9.07 -10.66 12.35
N THR A 45 -8.66 -11.33 13.43
CA THR A 45 -8.33 -12.75 13.38
C THR A 45 -9.48 -13.56 14.00
N PRO A 46 -9.57 -14.88 13.75
CA PRO A 46 -10.59 -15.70 14.40
C PRO A 46 -10.54 -15.64 15.94
N ALA A 47 -9.35 -15.42 16.51
CA ALA A 47 -9.15 -15.31 17.96
C ALA A 47 -9.36 -13.88 18.51
N ARG A 48 -9.34 -12.85 17.66
CA ARG A 48 -9.38 -11.43 18.07
C ARG A 48 -10.38 -10.65 17.23
N GLN A 49 -11.54 -10.36 17.81
CA GLN A 49 -12.58 -9.52 17.22
C GLN A 49 -12.57 -8.07 17.75
N GLU A 50 -11.57 -7.71 18.56
CA GLU A 50 -11.38 -6.34 19.06
C GLU A 50 -10.44 -5.53 18.15
N VAL A 51 -10.57 -4.20 18.18
CA VAL A 51 -9.74 -3.29 17.38
C VAL A 51 -8.28 -3.27 17.89
N PRO A 52 -7.24 -3.38 17.02
CA PRO A 52 -5.83 -3.35 17.41
C PRO A 52 -5.36 -1.93 17.77
N ILE A 53 -5.81 -1.41 18.91
CA ILE A 53 -5.42 -0.07 19.37
C ILE A 53 -4.07 -0.15 20.08
N VAL A 54 -3.09 0.60 19.58
CA VAL A 54 -1.79 0.78 20.23
C VAL A 54 -1.96 1.60 21.51
N LYS A 55 -1.49 1.09 22.65
CA LYS A 55 -1.68 1.70 23.98
C LYS A 55 -0.38 2.13 24.65
N ASN A 56 0.76 1.55 24.25
CA ASN A 56 2.07 1.88 24.84
C ASN A 56 2.94 2.61 23.81
N ARG A 57 3.38 3.82 24.15
CA ARG A 57 4.27 4.62 23.29
C ARG A 57 5.62 3.96 23.03
N PHE A 58 6.23 3.40 24.07
CA PHE A 58 7.60 2.86 23.99
C PHE A 58 7.64 1.45 23.40
N GLU A 59 6.55 0.70 23.52
CA GLU A 59 6.42 -0.66 22.99
C GLU A 59 5.48 -0.74 21.77
N ALA A 60 5.13 0.40 21.17
CA ALA A 60 4.16 0.47 20.07
C ALA A 60 4.49 -0.49 18.93
N LYS A 61 5.77 -0.57 18.54
CA LYS A 61 6.22 -1.47 17.47
C LYS A 61 5.96 -2.94 17.82
N LYS A 62 6.34 -3.34 19.04
CA LYS A 62 6.13 -4.70 19.53
C LYS A 62 4.64 -5.05 19.59
N GLN A 63 3.79 -4.11 20.04
CA GLN A 63 2.34 -4.29 20.05
C GLN A 63 1.78 -4.52 18.64
N VAL A 64 2.26 -3.78 17.64
CA VAL A 64 1.85 -3.98 16.24
C VAL A 64 2.29 -5.35 15.72
N GLU A 65 3.52 -5.79 16.02
CA GLU A 65 4.04 -7.13 15.67
C GLU A 65 3.17 -8.25 16.29
N GLU A 66 2.81 -8.12 17.57
CA GLU A 66 1.89 -9.02 18.26
C GLU A 66 0.49 -9.06 17.61
N PHE A 67 -0.06 -7.90 17.18
CA PHE A 67 -1.37 -7.85 16.52
C PHE A 67 -1.40 -8.54 15.15
N ILE A 68 -0.29 -8.53 14.43
CA ILE A 68 -0.17 -9.17 13.10
C ILE A 68 0.41 -10.59 13.17
N GLY A 69 0.73 -11.09 14.37
CA GLY A 69 1.24 -12.44 14.59
C GLY A 69 2.66 -12.68 14.08
N LYS A 70 3.51 -11.65 14.13
CA LYS A 70 4.96 -11.75 13.87
C LYS A 70 5.74 -11.71 15.18
#